data_AF-K7M2U3-F1
#
_entry.id   AF-K7M2U3-F1
#
_cell.length_a   1.000
_cell.length_b   1.000
_cell.length_c   1.000
_cell.angle_alpha   90.00
_cell.angle_beta   90.00
_cell.angle_gamma   90.00
#
_symmetry.space_group_name_H-M   'P 1'
#
loop_
_entity.id
_entity.type
_entity.pdbx_description
1 polymer ?
#
loop_
_entity_poly.entity_id
_entity_poly.type
_entity_poly.pdbx_seq_one_letter_code
_entity_poly.pdbx_strand_id
1 'polypeptide(L)'
;MVSQQQSDSTIQRVPQKWIDLVRRWGCSRSLLLLIVCQDQDVTEQALHSLANYHDFLRPAMIILRLCDDLGTSTDEMKMGEISTSIASYMHENGLSEEKVHQYFKTLIDKEWQYLNKGQVMGSTLSKSVIQVAIDLGRTARYTYQCGDGIGRQDGITKRRMKLWLVDPVEVNEAS
;
A
#
# COMPACT_ATOMS: atom_id res chain seq x y z
N MET A 1 -19.00 -31.33 -27.99
CA MET A 1 -19.10 -30.21 -27.02
C MET A 1 -17.67 -29.78 -26.70
N VAL A 2 -17.12 -28.83 -27.46
CA VAL A 2 -15.73 -28.38 -27.33
C VAL A 2 -15.73 -26.97 -26.76
N SER A 3 -15.18 -26.88 -25.55
CA SER A 3 -14.46 -25.76 -24.94
C SER A 3 -14.32 -24.48 -25.79
N GLN A 4 -14.92 -23.38 -25.33
CA GLN A 4 -14.36 -22.04 -25.55
C GLN A 4 -13.85 -21.52 -24.21
N GLN A 5 -12.54 -21.71 -24.01
CA GLN A 5 -11.72 -20.86 -23.17
C GLN A 5 -11.80 -19.43 -23.69
N GLN A 6 -12.42 -18.53 -22.93
CA GLN A 6 -12.34 -17.10 -23.18
C GLN A 6 -12.40 -16.34 -21.85
N SER A 7 -11.27 -16.34 -21.13
CA SER A 7 -10.96 -15.27 -20.19
C SER A 7 -9.45 -15.19 -19.99
N ASP A 8 -8.76 -14.67 -21.01
CA ASP A 8 -7.35 -14.30 -20.88
C ASP A 8 -7.15 -12.86 -21.38
N SER A 9 -6.40 -12.09 -20.58
CA SER A 9 -5.67 -10.86 -20.93
C SER A 9 -6.32 -9.46 -20.96
N THR A 10 -7.50 -9.22 -20.37
CA THR A 10 -7.77 -7.82 -19.93
C THR A 10 -7.04 -7.58 -18.61
N ILE A 11 -5.74 -7.30 -18.71
CA ILE A 11 -4.94 -6.78 -17.59
C ILE A 11 -5.51 -5.41 -17.26
N GLN A 12 -6.59 -5.36 -16.47
CA GLN A 12 -7.15 -4.11 -16.01
C GLN A 12 -6.10 -3.45 -15.10
N ARG A 13 -5.57 -2.31 -15.56
CA ARG A 13 -4.87 -1.38 -14.67
C ARG A 13 -5.88 -0.91 -13.62
N VAL A 14 -5.39 -0.58 -12.42
CA VAL A 14 -6.16 0.20 -11.45
C VAL A 14 -6.87 1.32 -12.23
N PRO A 15 -8.21 1.40 -12.26
CA PRO A 15 -8.88 2.31 -13.17
C PRO A 15 -8.38 3.74 -12.93
N GLN A 16 -8.16 4.53 -13.99
CA GLN A 16 -7.47 5.82 -13.84
C GLN A 16 -8.16 6.76 -12.83
N LYS A 17 -9.51 6.72 -12.78
CA LYS A 17 -10.30 7.43 -11.77
C LYS A 17 -9.91 7.07 -10.33
N TRP A 18 -9.54 5.81 -10.07
CA TRP A 18 -9.06 5.34 -8.77
C TRP A 18 -7.73 5.97 -8.43
N ILE A 19 -6.79 5.99 -9.36
CA ILE A 19 -5.48 6.63 -9.20
C ILE A 19 -5.65 8.13 -8.90
N ASP A 20 -6.61 8.79 -9.56
CA ASP A 20 -6.91 10.19 -9.34
C ASP A 20 -7.58 10.44 -7.98
N LEU A 21 -8.36 9.48 -7.48
CA LEU A 21 -8.94 9.51 -6.13
C LEU A 21 -7.85 9.32 -5.06
N VAL A 22 -6.95 8.34 -5.25
CA VAL A 22 -5.76 8.14 -4.39
C VAL A 22 -4.90 9.41 -4.34
N ARG A 23 -4.75 10.11 -5.47
CA ARG A 23 -4.03 11.40 -5.55
C ARG A 23 -4.71 12.51 -4.74
N ARG A 24 -6.05 12.53 -4.69
CA ARG A 24 -6.83 13.55 -3.95
C ARG A 24 -6.82 13.32 -2.44
N TRP A 25 -6.81 12.09 -1.98
CA TRP A 25 -6.88 11.76 -0.55
C TRP A 25 -5.49 11.63 0.09
N GLY A 26 -4.87 12.80 0.30
CA GLY A 26 -4.15 13.19 1.52
C GLY A 26 -2.84 12.50 1.94
N CYS A 27 -2.63 11.21 1.70
CA CYS A 27 -1.44 10.52 2.22
C CYS A 27 -0.15 10.94 1.52
N SER A 28 -0.23 11.61 0.37
CA SER A 28 0.94 12.04 -0.40
C SER A 28 1.78 13.09 0.33
N ARG A 29 1.19 13.99 1.13
CA ARG A 29 1.93 15.12 1.71
C ARG A 29 2.55 14.80 3.07
N SER A 30 1.82 14.06 3.92
CA SER A 30 2.30 13.62 5.24
C SER A 30 3.37 12.53 5.14
N LEU A 31 3.26 11.60 4.18
CA LEU A 31 4.32 10.62 3.95
C LEU A 31 5.57 11.22 3.28
N LEU A 32 5.42 12.20 2.38
CA LEU A 32 6.59 12.91 1.86
C LEU A 32 7.43 13.47 3.00
N LEU A 33 6.78 14.02 4.03
CA LEU A 33 7.44 14.53 5.20
C LEU A 33 8.20 13.44 5.97
N LEU A 34 7.60 12.26 6.17
CA LEU A 34 8.26 11.12 6.84
C LEU A 34 9.52 10.65 6.11
N ILE A 35 9.48 10.61 4.78
CA ILE A 35 10.63 10.25 3.94
C ILE A 35 11.74 11.30 4.07
N VAL A 36 11.38 12.59 4.06
CA VAL A 36 12.32 13.71 4.18
C VAL A 36 12.91 13.80 5.59
N CYS A 37 12.15 13.45 6.63
CA CYS A 37 12.63 13.48 8.01
C CYS A 37 13.58 12.33 8.37
N GLN A 38 13.59 11.23 7.60
CA GLN A 38 14.45 10.07 7.87
C GLN A 38 15.81 10.09 7.16
N ASP A 39 15.96 10.88 6.11
CA ASP A 39 17.19 10.93 5.31
C ASP A 39 17.84 12.32 5.43
N GLN A 40 18.93 12.44 6.18
CA GLN A 40 19.63 13.72 6.35
C GLN A 40 20.34 14.19 5.07
N ASP A 41 20.51 13.30 4.09
CA ASP A 41 21.15 13.58 2.80
C ASP A 41 20.15 13.60 1.64
N VAL A 42 18.85 13.78 1.93
CA VAL A 42 17.84 13.86 0.86
C VAL A 42 18.14 15.07 -0.03
N THR A 43 18.52 14.78 -1.27
CA THR A 43 18.81 15.82 -2.26
C THR A 43 17.54 16.56 -2.66
N GLU A 44 17.66 17.84 -3.01
CA GLU A 44 16.53 18.63 -3.53
C GLU A 44 15.88 17.96 -4.74
N GLN A 45 16.67 17.28 -5.57
CA GLN A 45 16.21 16.53 -6.74
C GLN A 45 15.39 15.29 -6.35
N ALA A 46 15.77 14.60 -5.29
CA ALA A 46 14.98 13.51 -4.72
C ALA A 46 13.66 14.04 -4.12
N LEU A 47 13.71 15.14 -3.37
CA LEU A 47 12.55 15.87 -2.85
C LEU A 47 11.59 16.30 -3.95
N HIS A 48 12.11 16.86 -5.05
CA HIS A 48 11.31 17.29 -6.19
C HIS A 48 10.72 16.09 -6.93
N SER A 49 11.46 14.98 -7.05
CA SER A 49 10.95 13.72 -7.60
C SER A 49 9.83 13.14 -6.73
N LEU A 50 10.03 13.10 -5.41
CA LEU A 50 9.03 12.74 -4.42
C LEU A 50 7.76 13.58 -4.57
N ALA A 51 7.90 14.91 -4.53
CA ALA A 51 6.79 15.86 -4.60
C ALA A 51 6.02 15.75 -5.93
N ASN A 52 6.71 15.43 -7.02
CA ASN A 52 6.10 15.26 -8.34
C ASN A 52 5.60 13.84 -8.63
N TYR A 53 5.51 12.97 -7.62
CA TYR A 53 4.99 11.61 -7.81
C TYR A 53 5.84 10.84 -8.84
N HIS A 54 7.16 10.87 -8.69
CA HIS A 54 8.09 10.16 -9.57
C HIS A 54 7.61 8.73 -9.82
N ASP A 55 7.68 8.28 -11.07
CA ASP A 55 7.08 7.02 -11.52
C ASP A 55 7.48 5.80 -10.68
N PHE A 56 8.68 5.85 -10.08
CA PHE A 56 9.17 4.81 -9.19
C PHE A 56 8.46 4.76 -7.82
N LEU A 57 8.03 5.90 -7.26
CA LEU A 57 7.35 5.96 -5.96
C LEU A 57 5.87 5.63 -6.07
N ARG A 58 5.31 5.80 -7.26
CA ARG A 58 3.89 5.57 -7.53
C ARG A 58 3.43 4.16 -7.13
N PRO A 59 4.13 3.05 -7.46
CA PRO A 59 3.71 1.72 -7.01
C PRO A 59 3.66 1.61 -5.48
N ALA A 60 4.63 2.17 -4.74
CA ALA A 60 4.62 2.14 -3.28
C ALA A 60 3.41 2.88 -2.69
N MET A 61 3.06 4.04 -3.25
CA MET A 61 1.88 4.81 -2.85
C MET A 61 0.57 4.09 -3.18
N ILE A 62 0.50 3.40 -4.32
CA ILE A 62 -0.67 2.58 -4.68
C ILE A 62 -0.79 1.39 -3.73
N ILE A 63 0.31 0.68 -3.44
CA ILE A 63 0.32 -0.42 -2.46
C ILE A 63 -0.20 0.07 -1.11
N LEU A 64 0.30 1.22 -0.63
CA LEU A 64 -0.16 1.81 0.62
C LEU A 64 -1.67 1.98 0.65
N ARG A 65 -2.22 2.64 -0.37
CA ARG A 65 -3.66 2.92 -0.43
C ARG A 65 -4.48 1.63 -0.53
N LEU A 66 -4.08 0.70 -1.37
CA LEU A 66 -4.80 -0.57 -1.53
C LEU A 66 -4.77 -1.39 -0.23
N CYS A 67 -3.66 -1.37 0.52
CA CYS A 67 -3.58 -2.01 1.83
C CYS A 67 -4.49 -1.34 2.85
N ASP A 68 -4.47 0.00 2.91
CA ASP A 68 -5.35 0.80 3.78
C ASP A 68 -6.82 0.46 3.52
N ASP A 69 -7.26 0.63 2.27
CA ASP A 69 -8.66 0.39 1.88
C ASP A 69 -9.08 -1.07 2.17
N LEU A 70 -8.22 -2.07 1.93
CA LEU A 70 -8.50 -3.48 2.27
C LEU A 70 -8.60 -3.72 3.78
N GLY A 71 -7.82 -2.99 4.58
CA GLY A 71 -7.82 -3.11 6.03
C GLY A 71 -9.02 -2.43 6.68
N THR A 72 -9.56 -1.38 6.06
CA THR A 72 -10.61 -0.54 6.65
C THR A 72 -12.01 -0.83 6.08
N SER A 73 -12.11 -1.28 4.82
CA SER A 73 -13.36 -1.31 4.05
C SER A 73 -14.51 -2.01 4.74
N THR A 74 -14.28 -3.19 5.31
CA THR A 74 -15.35 -3.99 5.92
C THR A 74 -16.03 -3.25 7.06
N ASP A 75 -15.26 -2.57 7.91
CA ASP A 75 -15.81 -1.84 9.05
C ASP A 75 -16.39 -0.48 8.63
N GLU A 76 -15.76 0.21 7.67
CA GLU A 76 -16.29 1.42 7.06
C GLU A 76 -17.67 1.15 6.41
N MET A 77 -17.79 0.07 5.65
CA MET A 77 -19.06 -0.33 5.02
C MET A 77 -20.15 -0.66 6.04
N LYS A 78 -19.82 -1.30 7.16
CA LYS A 78 -20.78 -1.53 8.27
C LYS A 78 -21.26 -0.22 8.89
N MET A 79 -20.42 0.81 8.90
CA MET A 79 -20.78 2.16 9.35
C MET A 79 -21.54 2.97 8.29
N GLY A 80 -21.79 2.40 7.11
CA GLY A 80 -22.51 3.05 6.01
C GLY A 80 -21.62 3.96 5.15
N GLU A 81 -20.31 3.92 5.31
CA GLU A 81 -19.39 4.62 4.42
C GLU A 81 -19.37 3.93 3.05
N ILE A 82 -19.79 4.69 2.03
CA ILE A 82 -19.78 4.27 0.61
C ILE A 82 -18.67 4.96 -0.20
N SER A 83 -17.87 5.80 0.45
CA SER A 83 -16.77 6.57 -0.15
C SER A 83 -15.51 5.74 -0.39
N THR A 84 -15.39 4.56 0.23
CA THR A 84 -14.19 3.73 0.18
C THR A 84 -13.98 3.14 -1.20
N SER A 85 -12.74 2.79 -1.51
CA SER A 85 -12.44 2.35 -2.86
C SER A 85 -13.11 1.05 -3.25
N ILE A 86 -13.14 0.15 -2.29
CA ILE A 86 -13.75 -1.15 -2.39
C ILE A 86 -15.26 -1.00 -2.51
N ALA A 87 -15.91 -0.17 -1.67
CA ALA A 87 -17.36 0.02 -1.72
C ALA A 87 -17.82 0.57 -3.07
N SER A 88 -17.12 1.59 -3.58
CA SER A 88 -17.42 2.15 -4.90
C SER A 88 -17.19 1.13 -6.02
N TYR A 89 -16.07 0.39 -6.00
CA TYR A 89 -15.79 -0.63 -7.02
C TYR A 89 -16.81 -1.78 -7.00
N MET A 90 -17.24 -2.22 -5.81
CA MET A 90 -18.31 -3.20 -5.65
C MET A 90 -19.61 -2.72 -6.28
N HIS A 91 -20.03 -1.49 -5.94
CA HIS A 91 -21.27 -0.91 -6.43
C HIS A 91 -21.28 -0.76 -7.95
N GLU A 92 -20.20 -0.23 -8.53
CA GLU A 92 -20.10 0.02 -9.97
C GLU A 92 -20.07 -1.25 -10.82
N ASN A 93 -19.53 -2.35 -10.29
CA ASN A 93 -19.37 -3.60 -11.04
C ASN A 93 -20.36 -4.69 -10.61
N GLY A 94 -21.21 -4.43 -9.62
CA GLY A 94 -22.14 -5.43 -9.06
C GLY A 94 -21.43 -6.66 -8.47
N LEU A 95 -20.24 -6.46 -7.91
CA LEU A 95 -19.40 -7.55 -7.37
C LEU A 95 -19.57 -7.69 -5.86
N SER A 96 -19.40 -8.92 -5.36
CA SER A 96 -19.32 -9.17 -3.92
C SER A 96 -18.03 -8.61 -3.32
N GLU A 97 -18.06 -8.31 -2.02
CA GLU A 97 -16.91 -7.82 -1.24
C GLU A 97 -15.71 -8.74 -1.43
N GLU A 98 -15.91 -10.05 -1.30
CA GLU A 98 -14.86 -11.05 -1.43
C GLU A 98 -14.17 -11.02 -2.81
N LYS A 99 -14.94 -10.85 -3.90
CA LYS A 99 -14.38 -10.74 -5.26
C LYS A 99 -13.57 -9.46 -5.44
N VAL A 100 -14.07 -8.34 -4.90
CA VAL A 100 -13.35 -7.07 -4.97
C VAL A 100 -12.09 -7.11 -4.12
N HIS A 101 -12.14 -7.70 -2.93
CA HIS A 101 -10.97 -7.89 -2.07
C HIS A 101 -9.91 -8.75 -2.75
N GLN A 102 -10.31 -9.84 -3.41
CA GLN A 102 -9.38 -10.68 -4.16
C GLN A 102 -8.75 -9.90 -5.32
N TYR A 103 -9.54 -9.13 -6.08
CA TYR A 103 -9.03 -8.29 -7.15
C TYR A 103 -8.02 -7.25 -6.63
N PHE A 104 -8.32 -6.57 -5.53
CA PHE A 104 -7.42 -5.57 -4.93
C PHE A 104 -6.10 -6.20 -4.45
N LYS A 105 -6.14 -7.43 -3.92
CA LYS A 105 -4.92 -8.19 -3.61
C LYS A 105 -4.07 -8.46 -4.86
N THR A 106 -4.70 -8.82 -5.99
CA THR A 106 -3.95 -8.99 -7.26
C THR A 106 -3.34 -7.68 -7.76
N LEU A 107 -4.01 -6.55 -7.55
CA LEU A 107 -3.46 -5.23 -7.88
C LEU A 107 -2.24 -4.92 -7.02
N ILE A 108 -2.27 -5.19 -5.71
CA ILE A 108 -1.12 -5.05 -4.82
C ILE A 108 0.07 -5.89 -5.33
N ASP A 109 -0.15 -7.16 -5.65
CA ASP A 109 0.92 -8.04 -6.13
C ASP A 109 1.54 -7.54 -7.45
N LYS A 110 0.72 -6.94 -8.33
CA LYS A 110 1.18 -6.33 -9.58
C LYS A 110 2.01 -5.07 -9.34
N GLU A 111 1.62 -4.21 -8.40
CA GLU A 111 2.41 -3.03 -8.04
C GLU A 111 3.74 -3.42 -7.38
N TRP A 112 3.76 -4.50 -6.59
CA TRP A 112 5.01 -5.08 -6.07
C TRP A 112 5.97 -5.49 -7.18
N GLN A 113 5.47 -6.05 -8.29
CA GLN A 113 6.32 -6.41 -9.43
C GLN A 113 6.97 -5.18 -10.06
N TYR A 114 6.27 -4.04 -10.16
CA TYR A 114 6.86 -2.80 -10.66
C TYR A 114 7.93 -2.25 -9.71
N LEU A 115 7.65 -2.27 -8.40
CA LEU A 115 8.59 -1.79 -7.39
C LEU A 115 9.89 -2.63 -7.40
N ASN A 116 9.76 -3.96 -7.43
CA ASN A 116 10.89 -4.88 -7.48
C ASN A 116 11.69 -4.74 -8.78
N LYS A 117 11.03 -4.52 -9.92
CA LYS A 117 11.72 -4.26 -11.19
C LYS A 117 12.58 -3.01 -11.13
N GLY A 118 12.08 -1.91 -10.56
CA GLY A 118 12.86 -0.68 -10.44
C GLY A 118 14.03 -0.78 -9.46
N GLN A 119 14.00 -1.73 -8.50
CA GLN A 119 15.15 -2.05 -7.65
C GLN A 119 16.25 -2.78 -8.44
N VAL A 120 15.88 -3.70 -9.33
CA VAL A 120 16.83 -4.55 -10.06
C VAL A 120 17.38 -3.88 -11.33
N MET A 121 16.55 -3.12 -12.04
CA MET A 121 16.89 -2.57 -13.37
C MET A 121 17.82 -1.35 -13.34
N GLY A 122 18.25 -0.89 -12.16
CA GLY A 122 19.04 0.33 -12.00
C GLY A 122 18.18 1.57 -12.24
N SER A 123 17.63 2.11 -11.16
CA SER A 123 16.94 3.40 -11.17
C SER A 123 17.95 4.55 -11.15
N THR A 124 17.59 5.70 -11.72
CA THR A 124 18.34 6.96 -11.58
C THR A 124 18.26 7.53 -10.17
N LEU A 125 17.36 7.01 -9.33
CA LEU A 125 17.20 7.40 -7.95
C LEU A 125 18.31 6.82 -7.06
N SER A 126 18.59 7.50 -5.95
CA SER A 126 19.49 6.97 -4.93
C SER A 126 18.97 5.65 -4.35
N LYS A 127 19.90 4.82 -3.85
CA LYS A 127 19.54 3.60 -3.13
C LYS A 127 18.65 3.88 -1.91
N SER A 128 18.85 5.01 -1.22
CA SER A 128 18.04 5.40 -0.06
C SER A 128 16.57 5.62 -0.45
N VAL A 129 16.31 6.38 -1.51
CA VAL A 129 14.94 6.63 -2.00
C VAL A 129 14.26 5.34 -2.44
N ILE A 130 15.00 4.45 -3.11
CA ILE A 130 14.49 3.13 -3.50
C ILE A 130 14.08 2.32 -2.27
N GLN A 131 14.96 2.27 -1.27
CA GLN A 131 14.75 1.52 -0.04
C GLN A 131 13.53 2.05 0.72
N VAL A 132 13.39 3.37 0.83
CA VAL A 132 12.25 4.02 1.46
C VAL A 132 10.92 3.63 0.78
N ALA A 133 10.89 3.58 -0.56
CA ALA A 133 9.67 3.17 -1.27
C ALA A 133 9.28 1.72 -0.96
N ILE A 134 10.27 0.83 -0.87
CA ILE A 134 10.07 -0.58 -0.53
C ILE A 134 9.57 -0.70 0.91
N ASP A 135 10.22 -0.02 1.85
CA ASP A 135 9.86 -0.06 3.26
C ASP A 135 8.49 0.56 3.51
N LEU A 136 8.10 1.55 2.71
CA LEU A 136 6.76 2.07 2.72
C LEU A 136 5.72 1.00 2.35
N GLY A 137 5.93 0.28 1.24
CA GLY A 137 5.02 -0.81 0.83
C GLY A 137 4.96 -1.93 1.89
N ARG A 138 6.09 -2.26 2.52
CA ARG A 138 6.15 -3.25 3.62
C ARG A 138 5.39 -2.78 4.86
N THR A 139 5.61 -1.53 5.25
CA THR A 139 4.96 -0.92 6.42
C THR A 139 3.46 -0.90 6.22
N ALA A 140 2.98 -0.48 5.05
CA ALA A 140 1.56 -0.52 4.72
C ALA A 140 0.97 -1.92 4.88
N ARG A 141 1.61 -2.93 4.27
CA ARG A 141 1.13 -4.31 4.35
C ARG A 141 1.12 -4.82 5.79
N TYR A 142 2.12 -4.47 6.59
CA TYR A 142 2.21 -4.88 8.00
C TYR A 142 1.14 -4.22 8.85
N THR A 143 0.95 -2.91 8.70
CA THR A 143 -0.03 -2.10 9.43
C THR A 143 -1.45 -2.58 9.17
N TYR A 144 -1.82 -2.82 7.90
CA TYR A 144 -3.19 -3.15 7.53
C TYR A 144 -3.47 -4.65 7.37
N GLN A 145 -2.51 -5.52 7.72
CA GLN A 145 -2.64 -6.97 7.54
C GLN A 145 -3.86 -7.55 8.27
N CYS A 146 -4.20 -6.97 9.42
CA CYS A 146 -5.21 -7.49 10.35
C CYS A 146 -6.42 -6.57 10.52
N GLY A 147 -6.57 -5.57 9.65
CA GLY A 147 -7.61 -4.55 9.74
C GLY A 147 -7.03 -3.15 9.80
N ASP A 148 -7.79 -2.19 10.33
CA ASP A 148 -7.36 -0.80 10.48
C ASP A 148 -6.33 -0.63 11.61
N GLY A 149 -5.06 -0.90 11.34
CA GLY A 149 -3.98 -0.77 12.32
C GLY A 149 -3.67 0.66 12.79
N ILE A 150 -4.28 1.68 12.19
CA ILE A 150 -4.05 3.09 12.59
C ILE A 150 -5.24 3.64 13.35
N GLY A 151 -6.42 3.66 12.73
CA GLY A 151 -7.63 4.26 13.27
C GLY A 151 -8.32 3.40 14.32
N ARG A 152 -8.13 2.08 14.26
CA ARG A 152 -8.68 1.13 15.25
C ARG A 152 -7.57 0.23 15.77
N GLN A 153 -6.92 0.66 16.84
CA GLN A 153 -5.95 -0.17 17.56
C GLN A 153 -6.63 -1.41 18.16
N ASP A 154 -6.74 -2.43 17.33
CA ASP A 154 -7.15 -3.76 17.72
C ASP A 154 -6.09 -4.37 18.66
N GLY A 155 -6.44 -5.47 19.31
CA GLY A 155 -5.52 -6.15 20.23
C GLY A 155 -4.22 -6.59 19.55
N ILE A 156 -4.25 -6.84 18.23
CA ILE A 156 -3.11 -7.32 17.45
C ILE A 156 -2.10 -6.20 17.24
N THR A 157 -2.53 -5.03 16.75
CA THR A 157 -1.63 -3.90 16.47
C THR A 157 -0.99 -3.39 17.75
N LYS A 158 -1.77 -3.28 18.84
CA LYS A 158 -1.25 -2.90 20.15
C LYS A 158 -0.22 -3.91 20.67
N ARG A 159 -0.48 -5.22 20.52
CA ARG A 159 0.49 -6.27 20.90
C ARG A 159 1.77 -6.16 20.07
N ARG A 160 1.66 -5.96 18.76
CA ARG A 160 2.80 -5.81 17.86
C ARG A 160 3.66 -4.61 18.25
N MET A 161 3.05 -3.44 18.48
CA MET A 161 3.79 -2.25 18.95
C MET A 161 4.48 -2.50 20.29
N LYS A 162 3.81 -3.19 21.23
CA LYS A 162 4.40 -3.54 22.53
C LYS A 162 5.64 -4.41 22.37
N LEU A 163 5.57 -5.46 21.54
CA LEU A 163 6.71 -6.35 21.28
C LEU A 163 7.89 -5.66 20.60
N TRP A 164 7.63 -4.64 19.78
CA TRP A 164 8.69 -3.94 19.02
C TRP A 164 9.31 -2.76 19.76
N LEU A 165 8.55 -2.06 20.59
CA LEU A 165 8.96 -0.77 21.17
C LEU A 165 9.08 -0.77 22.70
N VAL A 166 8.44 -1.73 23.38
CA VAL A 166 8.30 -1.71 24.85
C VAL A 166 8.96 -2.92 25.48
N ASP A 167 8.62 -4.12 25.01
CA ASP A 167 9.13 -5.35 25.60
C ASP A 167 10.56 -5.61 25.07
N PRO A 168 11.56 -5.75 25.97
CA PRO A 168 12.91 -6.06 25.54
C PRO A 168 12.99 -7.48 24.98
N VAL A 169 13.92 -7.70 24.05
CA VAL A 169 14.25 -9.04 23.57
C VAL A 169 15.04 -9.74 24.66
N GLU A 170 14.53 -10.86 25.17
CA GLU A 170 15.28 -11.70 26.10
C GLU A 170 16.51 -12.29 25.40
N VAL A 171 17.69 -11.89 25.85
CA VAL A 171 18.95 -12.48 25.42
C VAL A 171 19.24 -13.63 26.36
N ASN A 172 19.02 -14.87 25.90
CA ASN A 172 19.52 -16.02 26.61
C ASN A 172 21.05 -15.98 26.56
N GLU A 173 21.68 -15.60 27.66
CA GLU A 173 23.11 -15.80 27.85
C GLU A 173 23.34 -17.31 27.89
N ALA A 174 23.72 -17.87 26.73
CA ALA A 174 24.25 -19.21 26.65
C ALA A 174 25.51 -19.26 27.53
N SER A 175 25.36 -19.89 28.68
CA SER A 175 26.41 -20.19 29.65
C SER A 175 27.23 -21.39 29.19
#